data_AF-A0A821Q2N4-F1
#
_entry.id   AF-A0A821Q2N4-F1
#
_cell.length_a   1.000
_cell.length_b   1.000
_cell.length_c   1.000
_cell.angle_alpha   90.00
_cell.angle_beta   90.00
_cell.angle_gamma   90.00
#
_symmetry.space_group_name_H-M   'P 1'
#
loop_
_entity.id
_entity.type
_entity.pdbx_description
1 polymer ?
#
loop_
_entity_poly.entity_id
_entity_poly.type
_entity_poly.pdbx_seq_one_letter_code
_entity_poly.pdbx_strand_id
1 'polypeptide(L)'
;MYPNIKKLELAHIYFNLKVHKPDISVRPIVASINAPARLISSFLDQLLTPIYNYVTKDITFINGIDVVRKLKEYQLQGYLNSTTLFIVFDVTDLYTMI
;
A
#
# COMPACT_ATOMS: atom_id res chain seq x y z
N MET A 1 19.82 6.10 -4.77
CA MET A 1 20.19 6.85 -6.00
C MET A 1 19.70 8.28 -5.87
N TYR A 2 20.61 9.25 -5.74
CA TYR A 2 20.27 10.66 -5.64
C TYR A 2 19.78 11.19 -7.00
N PRO A 3 18.75 12.06 -7.04
CA PRO A 3 18.27 12.63 -8.29
C PRO A 3 19.37 13.51 -8.90
N ASN A 4 19.50 13.47 -10.23
CA ASN A 4 20.36 14.40 -10.93
C ASN A 4 19.73 15.79 -10.83
N ILE A 5 20.39 16.72 -10.13
CA ILE A 5 19.89 18.08 -9.89
C ILE A 5 19.59 18.82 -11.21
N LYS A 6 20.29 18.47 -12.31
CA LYS A 6 20.06 19.03 -13.65
C LYS A 6 18.82 18.48 -14.38
N LYS A 7 18.13 17.49 -13.79
CA LYS A 7 16.91 16.84 -14.34
C LYS A 7 15.71 16.99 -13.41
N LEU A 8 15.74 17.97 -12.51
CA LEU A 8 14.61 18.21 -11.61
C LEU A 8 13.41 18.75 -12.40
N GLU A 9 12.24 18.16 -12.16
CA GLU A 9 10.98 18.50 -12.82
C GLU A 9 9.89 18.67 -11.76
N LEU A 10 8.80 19.36 -12.12
CA LEU A 10 7.61 19.40 -11.26
C LEU A 10 6.95 18.02 -11.21
N ALA A 11 6.18 17.75 -10.16
CA ALA A 11 5.36 16.54 -10.13
C ALA A 11 4.28 16.60 -11.21
N HIS A 12 3.97 15.47 -11.83
CA HIS A 12 2.97 15.36 -12.89
C HIS A 12 1.77 14.54 -12.41
N ILE A 13 0.57 14.93 -12.82
CA ILE A 13 -0.65 14.13 -12.60
C ILE A 13 -0.91 13.30 -13.86
N TYR A 14 -1.15 12.01 -13.67
CA TYR A 14 -1.63 11.11 -14.71
C TYR A 14 -2.86 10.35 -14.22
N PHE A 15 -3.67 9.87 -15.16
CA PHE A 15 -4.94 9.22 -14.86
C PHE A 15 -4.89 7.75 -15.24
N ASN A 16 -4.97 6.86 -14.25
CA ASN A 16 -5.08 5.41 -14.49
C ASN A 16 -6.54 5.02 -14.66
N LEU A 17 -6.88 4.40 -15.80
CA LEU A 17 -8.25 3.96 -16.08
C LEU A 17 -8.72 2.88 -15.09
N LYS A 18 -10.00 2.96 -14.73
CA LYS A 18 -10.68 1.98 -13.87
C LYS A 18 -11.84 1.33 -14.62
N VAL A 19 -11.48 0.51 -15.61
CA VAL A 19 -12.42 -0.21 -16.49
C VAL A 19 -13.44 -1.10 -15.77
N HIS A 20 -13.22 -1.44 -14.49
CA HIS A 20 -14.09 -2.28 -13.68
C HIS A 20 -15.02 -1.50 -12.71
N LYS A 21 -14.98 -0.17 -12.70
CA LYS A 21 -15.90 0.67 -11.90
C LYS A 21 -16.68 1.60 -12.85
N PRO A 22 -17.99 1.38 -13.07
CA PRO A 22 -18.76 2.16 -14.03
C PRO A 22 -18.81 3.66 -13.71
N ASP A 23 -18.85 3.98 -12.41
CA ASP A 23 -19.04 5.36 -11.93
C ASP A 23 -17.74 6.14 -11.74
N ILE A 24 -16.58 5.46 -11.74
CA ILE A 24 -15.26 6.08 -11.55
C ILE A 24 -14.38 5.61 -12.70
N SER A 25 -14.26 6.43 -13.74
CA SER A 25 -13.52 6.04 -14.95
C SER A 25 -12.00 6.12 -14.77
N VAL A 26 -11.50 6.94 -13.84
CA VAL A 26 -10.06 7.18 -13.65
C VAL A 26 -9.66 7.31 -12.17
N ARG A 27 -8.42 6.90 -11.84
CA ARG A 27 -7.73 7.28 -10.60
C ARG A 27 -6.59 8.25 -10.94
N PRO A 28 -6.64 9.50 -10.45
CA PRO A 28 -5.50 10.40 -10.57
C PRO A 28 -4.34 9.87 -9.71
N ILE A 29 -3.13 9.95 -10.24
CA ILE A 29 -1.89 9.61 -9.55
C ILE A 29 -0.87 10.72 -9.77
N VAL A 30 -0.19 11.12 -8.70
CA VAL A 30 0.90 12.08 -8.75
C VAL A 30 2.23 11.34 -8.93
N ALA A 31 2.88 11.53 -10.07
CA ALA A 31 4.25 11.08 -10.33
C ALA A 31 5.26 12.16 -9.91
N SER A 32 6.13 11.82 -8.97
CA SER A 32 7.17 12.72 -8.43
C SER A 32 8.59 12.16 -8.60
N ILE A 33 8.83 11.27 -9.58
CA ILE A 33 10.10 10.53 -9.77
C ILE A 33 11.32 11.46 -9.88
N ASN A 34 11.17 12.58 -10.58
CA ASN A 34 12.22 13.59 -10.73
C ASN A 34 11.97 14.86 -9.89
N ALA A 35 10.93 14.85 -9.03
CA ALA A 35 10.58 16.04 -8.27
C ALA A 35 11.47 16.19 -7.02
N PRO A 36 11.78 17.42 -6.59
CA PRO A 36 12.48 17.67 -5.33
C PRO A 36 11.78 17.01 -4.13
N ALA A 37 10.45 16.96 -4.17
CA ALA A 37 9.63 16.31 -3.15
C ALA A 37 10.00 14.83 -2.91
N ARG A 38 10.57 14.13 -3.91
CA ARG A 38 11.03 12.73 -3.74
C ARG A 38 12.07 12.59 -2.63
N LEU A 39 12.96 13.56 -2.47
CA LEU A 39 13.97 13.53 -1.42
C LEU A 39 13.34 13.62 -0.04
N ILE A 40 12.36 14.52 0.11
CA ILE A 40 11.59 14.68 1.35
C ILE A 40 10.80 13.40 1.64
N SER A 41 10.09 12.85 0.64
CA SER A 41 9.35 11.60 0.78
C SER A 41 10.27 10.44 1.17
N SER A 42 11.45 10.31 0.56
CA SER A 42 12.41 9.26 0.91
C SER A 42 12.96 9.41 2.32
N PHE A 43 13.18 10.64 2.78
CA PHE A 43 13.63 10.90 4.15
C PHE A 43 12.53 10.54 5.16
N LEU A 44 11.29 10.97 4.90
CA LEU A 44 10.14 10.64 5.74
C LEU A 44 9.89 9.12 5.78
N ASP A 45 9.99 8.45 4.64
CA ASP A 45 9.83 7.00 4.54
C ASP A 45 10.86 6.26 5.42
N GLN A 46 12.13 6.68 5.38
CA GLN A 46 13.19 6.12 6.24
C GLN A 46 12.93 6.38 7.72
N LEU A 47 12.37 7.54 8.07
CA LEU A 47 12.04 7.90 9.45
C LEU A 47 10.83 7.11 9.98
N LEU A 48 9.81 6.92 9.15
CA LEU A 48 8.55 6.28 9.54
C LEU A 48 8.59 4.76 9.47
N THR A 49 9.38 4.18 8.57
CA THR A 49 9.47 2.72 8.36
C THR A 49 9.74 1.93 9.65
N PRO A 50 10.67 2.33 10.53
CA PRO A 50 10.89 1.62 11.79
C PRO A 50 9.66 1.63 12.72
N ILE A 51 8.96 2.77 12.79
CA ILE A 51 7.76 2.94 13.60
C ILE A 51 6.64 2.08 13.02
N TYR A 52 6.44 2.15 11.70
CA TYR A 52 5.49 1.32 10.99
C TYR A 52 5.73 -0.16 11.28
N ASN A 53 6.96 -0.64 11.06
CA ASN A 53 7.32 -2.04 11.28
C ASN A 53 7.16 -2.46 12.75
N TYR A 54 7.38 -1.57 13.71
CA TYR A 54 7.15 -1.89 15.12
C TYR A 54 5.67 -2.09 15.43
N VAL A 55 4.81 -1.21 14.90
CA VAL A 55 3.37 -1.20 15.21
C VAL A 55 2.58 -2.24 14.40
N THR A 56 2.96 -2.47 13.14
CA THR A 56 2.12 -3.20 12.19
C THR A 56 2.53 -4.65 11.94
N LYS A 57 3.73 -5.06 12.38
CA LYS A 57 4.31 -6.36 12.07
C LYS A 57 3.46 -7.56 12.49
N ASP A 58 2.70 -7.44 13.57
CA ASP A 58 1.88 -8.53 14.09
C ASP A 58 0.43 -8.50 13.58
N ILE A 59 0.01 -7.39 12.97
CA ILE A 59 -1.39 -7.15 12.55
C ILE A 59 -1.56 -6.97 11.03
N THR A 60 -0.46 -6.94 10.27
CA THR A 60 -0.48 -6.82 8.81
C THR A 60 0.22 -7.98 8.14
N PHE A 61 -0.18 -8.25 6.90
CA PHE A 61 0.52 -9.20 6.03
C PHE A 61 1.36 -8.42 5.03
N ILE A 62 2.60 -8.85 4.82
CA ILE A 62 3.54 -8.14 3.94
C ILE A 62 3.19 -8.39 2.46
N ASN A 63 2.76 -9.60 2.14
CA ASN A 63 2.42 -10.03 0.78
C ASN A 63 1.53 -11.29 0.80
N GLY A 64 1.09 -11.75 -0.37
CA GLY A 64 0.22 -12.93 -0.49
C GLY A 64 0.83 -14.24 0.03
N ILE A 65 2.16 -14.42 -0.07
CA ILE A 65 2.82 -15.62 0.46
C ILE A 65 2.75 -15.62 1.99
N ASP A 66 2.96 -14.46 2.61
CA ASP A 66 2.87 -14.30 4.05
C ASP A 66 1.44 -14.56 4.57
N VAL A 67 0.41 -14.12 3.84
CA VAL A 67 -0.99 -14.44 4.12
C VAL A 67 -1.20 -15.96 4.16
N VAL A 68 -0.78 -16.69 3.11
CA VAL A 68 -0.98 -18.14 3.03
C VAL A 68 -0.24 -18.86 4.16
N ARG A 69 0.99 -18.43 4.49
CA ARG A 69 1.76 -19.00 5.60
C ARG A 69 1.06 -18.78 6.95
N LYS A 70 0.56 -17.58 7.20
CA LYS A 70 -0.17 -17.24 8.43
C LYS A 70 -1.49 -17.97 8.54
N LEU A 71 -2.23 -18.14 7.44
CA LEU A 71 -3.45 -18.95 7.41
C LEU A 71 -3.16 -20.43 7.73
N LYS A 72 -2.04 -20.97 7.24
CA LYS A 72 -1.62 -22.34 7.59
C LYS A 72 -1.29 -22.46 9.08
N GLU A 73 -0.59 -21.48 9.66
CA GLU A 73 -0.36 -21.43 11.12
C GLU A 73 -1.69 -21.40 11.89
N TYR A 74 -2.65 -20.58 11.43
CA TYR A 74 -4.00 -20.48 12.01
C TYR A 74 -4.76 -21.81 11.96
N GLN A 75 -4.63 -22.55 10.85
CA GLN A 75 -5.21 -23.88 10.67
C GLN A 75 -4.55 -24.92 11.58
N LEU A 76 -3.22 -24.90 11.71
CA LEU A 76 -2.48 -25.79 12.61
C LEU A 76 -2.81 -25.55 14.09
N GLN A 77 -3.17 -24.32 14.45
CA GLN A 77 -3.62 -23.95 15.79
C GLN A 77 -5.10 -24.32 16.05
N GLY A 78 -5.81 -24.87 15.07
CA GLY A 78 -7.20 -25.30 15.19
C GLY A 78 -8.23 -24.17 15.05
N TYR A 79 -7.81 -22.96 14.67
CA TYR A 79 -8.71 -21.81 14.51
C TYR A 79 -9.49 -21.84 13.18
N LEU A 80 -9.01 -22.61 12.20
CA LEU A 80 -9.69 -22.81 10.91
C LEU A 80 -10.31 -24.20 10.88
N ASN A 81 -11.64 -24.26 10.84
CA ASN A 81 -12.44 -25.48 10.82
C ASN A 81 -13.55 -25.39 9.77
N SER A 82 -14.35 -26.45 9.63
CA SER A 82 -15.41 -26.55 8.62
C SER A 82 -16.56 -25.55 8.83
N THR A 83 -16.68 -24.95 10.02
CA THR A 83 -17.70 -23.95 10.33
C THR A 83 -17.15 -22.52 10.35
N THR A 84 -15.86 -22.32 10.04
CA THR A 84 -15.27 -20.99 9.92
C THR A 84 -15.89 -20.23 8.75
N LEU A 85 -16.41 -19.03 9.04
CA LEU A 85 -16.96 -18.12 8.04
C LEU A 85 -15.89 -17.10 7.62
N PHE A 86 -15.72 -16.93 6.31
CA PHE A 86 -14.89 -15.86 5.76
C PHE A 86 -15.75 -14.65 5.44
N ILE A 87 -15.30 -13.48 5.90
CA ILE A 87 -15.92 -12.19 5.61
C ILE A 87 -14.92 -11.39 4.79
N VAL A 88 -15.40 -10.78 3.70
CA VAL A 88 -14.62 -9.88 2.86
C VAL A 88 -15.33 -8.54 2.84
N PHE A 89 -14.59 -7.47 3.08
CA PHE A 89 -15.07 -6.11 2.96
C PHE A 89 -14.08 -5.32 2.10
N ASP A 90 -14.60 -4.40 1.29
CA ASP A 90 -13.79 -3.46 0.49
C ASP A 90 -13.75 -2.13 1.24
N VAL A 91 -12.55 -1.65 1.55
CA VAL A 91 -12.36 -0.31 2.12
C VAL A 91 -12.12 0.65 0.95
N THR A 92 -13.07 1.54 0.70
CA THR A 92 -12.97 2.54 -0.36
C THR A 92 -12.23 3.78 0.12
N ASP A 93 -11.51 4.44 -0.80
CA ASP A 93 -11.00 5.80 -0.60
C ASP A 93 -10.07 6.01 0.60
N LEU A 94 -9.36 4.96 1.01
CA LEU A 94 -8.41 4.96 2.15
C LEU A 94 -7.42 6.13 2.14
N TYR A 95 -6.93 6.52 0.96
CA TYR A 95 -5.95 7.62 0.82
C TYR A 95 -6.55 9.02 0.90
N THR A 96 -7.86 9.17 0.67
CA THR A 96 -8.56 10.46 0.68
C THR A 96 -9.42 10.67 1.92
N MET A 97 -9.53 9.65 2.78
CA MET A 97 -10.24 9.68 4.07
C MET A 97 -9.30 9.94 5.27
N ILE A 98 -8.12 10.51 5.01
CA ILE A 98 -7.14 10.92 6.03
C ILE A 98 -7.47 12.33 6.54
#